data_AF-Q603X2-F1
#
_entry.id   AF-Q603X2-F1
#
_cell.length_a   1.000
_cell.length_b   1.000
_cell.length_c   1.000
_cell.angle_alpha   90.00
_cell.angle_beta   90.00
_cell.angle_gamma   90.00
#
_symmetry.space_group_name_H-M   'P 1'
#
loop_
_entity.id
_entity.type
_entity.pdbx_description
1 polymer ?
#
loop_
_entity_poly.entity_id
_entity_poly.type
_entity_poly.pdbx_seq_one_letter_code
_entity_poly.pdbx_strand_id
1 'polypeptide(L)'
;MSYPLYDTFASAPAAGYTTVLGGMSASHNAAQQALDLSASSTQSILRFNEAANGDFWFEADIELLTDPSGRKHVGLWMTTGNAAEGYRFAHLDSAWSVSRWSSGFGDGSAVTGSVNDGARPMAGIAATAPTFNVGQRRVLRCEVITGAPDANGVPWSRLLQFSAGGVVLFQVADATYRGKLVPGVFLYGATARVHAIAGDTPSGLPAFPATVAVNAADDLLPLAGGPTSVLPDPASPIGVAADCDLMRRNSPASDLWNRPGGYDHDFHPIQSGRKDIHFSGHGVIAGTVKEKGQPDQPLVRRVQIISENANVLVAETWSDAAGNYRFEFIDPAQRYTVVSYDYKHLYRAVIADNLKPELLP
;
A
#
# COMPACT_ATOMS: atom_id res chain seq x y z
N MET A 1 29.57 8.33 13.71
CA MET A 1 29.38 6.99 14.29
C MET A 1 29.40 6.01 13.11
N SER A 2 29.74 4.74 13.31
CA SER A 2 29.58 3.65 12.33
C SER A 2 28.83 2.48 12.97
N TYR A 3 27.90 1.83 12.28
CA TYR A 3 27.35 0.53 12.72
C TYR A 3 28.47 -0.47 13.07
N PRO A 4 28.42 -1.17 14.23
CA PRO A 4 27.38 -1.11 15.27
C PRO A 4 27.31 0.24 15.99
N LEU A 5 26.11 0.78 16.08
CA LEU A 5 25.78 2.02 16.76
C LEU A 5 25.41 1.70 18.21
N TYR A 6 26.07 2.33 19.17
CA TYR A 6 25.69 2.26 20.58
C TYR A 6 26.18 3.51 21.30
N ASP A 7 25.26 4.25 21.92
CA ASP A 7 25.60 5.40 22.74
C ASP A 7 24.59 5.54 23.89
N THR A 8 25.09 5.57 25.12
CA THR A 8 24.31 5.83 26.35
C THR A 8 24.46 7.27 26.81
N PHE A 9 25.12 8.12 26.01
CA PHE A 9 25.37 9.53 26.31
C PHE A 9 26.03 9.77 27.68
N ALA A 10 26.85 8.81 28.14
CA ALA A 10 27.66 8.97 29.35
C ALA A 10 28.60 10.18 29.25
N SER A 11 29.01 10.52 28.02
CA SER A 11 29.73 11.74 27.65
C SER A 11 29.01 12.47 26.51
N ALA A 12 29.27 13.76 26.36
CA ALA A 12 28.72 14.53 25.24
C ALA A 12 29.18 13.92 23.90
N PRO A 13 28.26 13.63 22.95
CA PRO A 13 28.65 13.13 21.65
C PRO A 13 29.48 14.19 20.92
N ALA A 14 30.71 13.84 20.54
CA ALA A 14 31.63 14.76 19.86
C ALA A 14 31.09 15.21 18.49
N ALA A 15 30.35 14.33 17.81
CA ALA A 15 29.61 14.55 16.59
C ALA A 15 28.66 13.36 16.38
N GLY A 16 27.79 13.42 15.37
CA GLY A 16 27.03 12.24 14.92
C GLY A 16 25.52 12.33 15.03
N TYR A 17 24.99 13.49 15.40
CA TYR A 17 23.58 13.80 15.16
C TYR A 17 23.41 15.17 14.50
N THR A 18 22.31 15.33 13.77
CA THR A 18 21.93 16.60 13.12
C THR A 18 20.45 16.83 13.31
N THR A 19 20.09 18.05 13.68
CA THR A 19 18.69 18.47 13.71
C THR A 19 18.27 18.82 12.28
N VAL A 20 17.21 18.21 11.80
CA VAL A 20 16.60 18.52 10.50
C VAL A 20 15.12 18.76 10.68
N LEU A 21 14.58 19.70 9.90
CA LEU A 21 13.19 20.14 9.95
C LEU A 21 12.78 20.79 11.29
N GLY A 22 11.92 21.80 11.19
CA GLY A 22 11.12 22.31 12.30
C GLY A 22 11.82 22.95 13.52
N GLY A 23 13.11 23.29 13.42
CA GLY A 23 13.78 24.09 14.44
C GLY A 23 13.81 23.44 15.83
N MET A 24 14.25 22.18 15.92
CA MET A 24 14.51 21.51 17.20
C MET A 24 15.94 21.80 17.69
N SER A 25 16.09 21.95 19.00
CA SER A 25 17.38 21.95 19.68
C SER A 25 17.65 20.60 20.35
N ALA A 26 18.92 20.22 20.39
CA ALA A 26 19.41 19.04 21.12
C ALA A 26 20.62 19.46 21.95
N SER A 27 20.66 19.08 23.22
CA SER A 27 21.77 19.38 24.13
C SER A 27 22.08 18.18 25.00
N HIS A 28 23.37 17.90 25.20
CA HIS A 28 23.80 16.86 26.15
C HIS A 28 23.54 17.29 27.59
N ASN A 29 22.90 16.41 28.35
CA ASN A 29 22.67 16.54 29.78
C ASN A 29 23.55 15.54 30.52
N ALA A 30 24.71 16.00 31.01
CA ALA A 30 25.68 15.15 31.69
C ALA A 30 25.14 14.53 32.99
N ALA A 31 24.24 15.22 33.70
CA ALA A 31 23.66 14.71 34.94
C ALA A 31 22.68 13.55 34.70
N GLN A 32 22.07 13.50 33.52
CA GLN A 32 21.10 12.46 33.14
C GLN A 32 21.70 11.44 32.17
N GLN A 33 22.94 11.66 31.70
CA GLN A 33 23.58 10.86 30.66
C GLN A 33 22.65 10.70 29.46
N ALA A 34 22.20 11.82 28.89
CA ALA A 34 21.17 11.82 27.87
C ALA A 34 21.27 13.02 26.93
N LEU A 35 20.51 13.00 25.83
CA LEU A 35 20.24 14.17 24.99
C LEU A 35 18.86 14.73 25.32
N ASP A 36 18.81 15.97 25.80
CA ASP A 36 17.58 16.73 25.96
C ASP A 36 17.19 17.37 24.62
N LEU A 37 15.95 17.12 24.20
CA LEU A 37 15.38 17.60 22.94
C LEU A 37 14.25 18.58 23.22
N SER A 38 14.20 19.66 22.46
CA SER A 38 13.08 20.61 22.46
C SER A 38 12.68 20.92 21.04
N ALA A 39 11.45 20.56 20.66
CA ALA A 39 10.91 20.81 19.33
C ALA A 39 9.87 21.93 19.35
N SER A 40 9.88 22.77 18.31
CA SER A 40 8.81 23.74 18.09
C SER A 40 7.51 23.05 17.67
N SER A 41 6.42 23.80 17.45
CA SER A 41 5.15 23.29 16.92
C SER A 41 5.20 22.93 15.42
N THR A 42 6.36 22.50 14.94
CA THR A 42 6.59 21.99 13.59
C THR A 42 7.31 20.66 13.68
N GLN A 43 7.27 19.87 12.61
CA GLN A 43 7.86 18.54 12.62
C GLN A 43 9.37 18.63 12.66
N SER A 44 9.99 17.97 13.65
CA SER A 44 11.43 17.98 13.84
C SER A 44 12.00 16.60 14.00
N ILE A 45 13.22 16.42 13.48
CA ILE A 45 13.92 15.13 13.50
C ILE A 45 15.34 15.36 14.02
N LEU A 46 15.73 14.62 15.05
CA LEU A 46 17.12 14.43 15.41
C LEU A 46 17.63 13.20 14.68
N ARG A 47 18.34 13.39 13.57
CA ARG A 47 18.99 12.28 12.87
C ARG A 47 20.25 11.89 13.60
N PHE A 48 20.48 10.59 13.78
CA PHE A 48 21.81 10.07 14.09
C PHE A 48 22.45 9.79 12.74
N ASN A 49 23.52 10.51 12.40
CA ASN A 49 24.09 10.70 11.04
C ASN A 49 24.76 9.45 10.44
N GLU A 50 24.12 8.31 10.63
CA GLU A 50 24.53 6.98 10.27
C GLU A 50 23.54 6.42 9.27
N ALA A 51 24.00 6.20 8.05
CA ALA A 51 23.18 5.59 7.04
C ALA A 51 23.40 4.08 7.06
N ALA A 52 22.34 3.32 7.32
CA ALA A 52 22.36 1.89 7.12
C ALA A 52 21.90 1.55 5.69
N ASN A 53 22.56 0.57 5.09
CA ASN A 53 22.17 -0.03 3.81
C ASN A 53 21.99 -1.53 4.05
N GLY A 54 20.98 -2.13 3.41
CA GLY A 54 20.68 -3.55 3.61
C GLY A 54 19.94 -3.81 4.92
N ASP A 55 20.24 -4.94 5.56
CA ASP A 55 19.56 -5.42 6.76
C ASP A 55 20.16 -4.79 8.01
N PHE A 56 19.32 -4.15 8.83
CA PHE A 56 19.77 -3.50 10.06
C PHE A 56 18.63 -3.36 11.05
N TRP A 57 18.98 -2.96 12.28
CA TRP A 57 18.02 -2.48 13.25
C TRP A 57 18.50 -1.21 13.93
N PHE A 58 17.55 -0.42 14.40
CA PHE A 58 17.80 0.77 15.20
C PHE A 58 16.80 0.85 16.35
N GLU A 59 17.29 1.30 17.50
CA GLU A 59 16.53 1.48 18.72
C GLU A 59 16.91 2.80 19.38
N ALA A 60 15.90 3.47 19.96
CA ALA A 60 16.09 4.63 20.81
C ALA A 60 15.23 4.51 22.06
N ASP A 61 15.83 4.83 23.20
CA ASP A 61 15.16 4.90 24.49
C ASP A 61 14.80 6.35 24.81
N ILE A 62 13.50 6.65 24.76
CA ILE A 62 12.97 8.01 24.73
C ILE A 62 12.04 8.23 25.92
N GLU A 63 12.24 9.31 26.65
CA GLU A 63 11.36 9.81 27.69
C GLU A 63 10.64 11.08 27.21
N LEU A 64 9.31 11.11 27.30
CA LEU A 64 8.52 12.31 26.96
C LEU A 64 8.43 13.21 28.19
N LEU A 65 8.99 14.42 28.14
CA LEU A 65 9.14 15.29 29.31
C LEU A 65 8.01 16.34 29.41
N THR A 66 7.68 17.00 28.31
CA THR A 66 6.56 17.95 28.26
C THR A 66 5.84 17.87 26.93
N ASP A 67 4.53 18.12 26.94
CA ASP A 67 3.71 18.21 25.74
C ASP A 67 2.57 19.20 26.00
N PRO A 68 2.81 20.51 25.80
CA PRO A 68 1.80 21.55 26.02
C PRO A 68 0.53 21.35 25.19
N SER A 69 0.63 20.66 24.05
CA SER A 69 -0.49 20.44 23.13
C SER A 69 -1.32 19.19 23.46
N GLY A 70 -0.85 18.32 24.36
CA GLY A 70 -1.49 17.05 24.71
C GLY A 70 -1.55 16.01 23.58
N ARG A 71 -0.84 16.25 22.47
CA ARG A 71 -0.87 15.41 21.26
C ARG A 71 0.02 14.17 21.35
N LYS A 72 1.01 14.18 22.24
CA LYS A 72 1.96 13.08 22.46
C LYS A 72 2.64 12.65 21.15
N HIS A 73 3.00 13.62 20.31
CA HIS A 73 3.48 13.42 18.94
C HIS A 73 5.01 13.23 18.92
N VAL A 74 5.42 12.01 19.24
CA VAL A 74 6.82 11.60 19.46
C VAL A 74 7.05 10.21 18.88
N GLY A 75 8.25 9.95 18.36
CA GLY A 75 8.53 8.65 17.76
C GLY A 75 9.90 8.51 17.12
N LEU A 76 9.97 7.60 16.15
CA LEU A 76 11.11 7.38 15.27
C LEU A 76 10.84 7.93 13.86
N TRP A 77 11.89 8.36 13.18
CA TRP A 77 11.87 8.66 11.76
C TRP A 77 13.04 7.99 11.03
N MET A 78 12.73 7.11 10.09
CA MET A 78 13.69 6.48 9.19
C MET A 78 13.72 7.27 7.89
N THR A 79 14.62 8.24 7.78
CA THR A 79 14.69 9.13 6.60
C THR A 79 15.57 8.55 5.50
N THR A 80 15.34 8.88 4.23
CA THR A 80 16.26 8.50 3.12
C THR A 80 17.53 9.37 3.08
N GLY A 81 17.62 10.35 3.98
CA GLY A 81 18.60 11.43 3.94
C GLY A 81 18.07 12.71 3.27
N ASN A 82 17.03 12.62 2.45
CA ASN A 82 16.41 13.77 1.79
C ASN A 82 15.29 14.38 2.64
N ALA A 83 15.55 15.52 3.30
CA ALA A 83 14.54 16.28 4.07
C ALA A 83 13.65 15.41 4.99
N ALA A 84 12.34 15.31 4.70
CA ALA A 84 11.37 14.52 5.47
C ALA A 84 11.11 13.13 4.85
N GLU A 85 11.70 12.83 3.69
CA GLU A 85 11.39 11.62 2.95
C GLU A 85 11.75 10.37 3.76
N GLY A 86 10.80 9.44 3.89
CA GLY A 86 10.98 8.20 4.62
C GLY A 86 9.76 7.79 5.45
N TYR A 87 10.00 7.11 6.58
CA TYR A 87 8.96 6.54 7.44
C TYR A 87 8.98 7.18 8.82
N ARG A 88 7.82 7.64 9.27
CA ARG A 88 7.63 8.13 10.64
C ARG A 88 6.75 7.16 11.41
N PHE A 89 7.30 6.55 12.44
CA PHE A 89 6.58 5.74 13.41
C PHE A 89 6.40 6.55 14.68
N ALA A 90 5.17 6.95 15.01
CA ALA A 90 4.93 7.87 16.11
C ALA A 90 3.69 7.49 16.91
N HIS A 91 3.79 7.76 18.20
CA HIS A 91 2.60 7.95 19.01
C HIS A 91 2.03 9.34 18.66
N LEU A 92 0.72 9.46 18.52
CA LEU A 92 0.01 10.69 18.16
C LEU A 92 -1.45 10.57 18.62
N ASP A 93 -1.93 11.59 19.33
CA ASP A 93 -3.31 11.74 19.79
C ASP A 93 -3.82 10.47 20.51
N SER A 94 -2.93 9.84 21.30
CA SER A 94 -3.14 8.58 22.05
C SER A 94 -3.24 7.29 21.22
N ALA A 95 -2.79 7.30 19.97
CA ALA A 95 -2.66 6.12 19.12
C ALA A 95 -1.24 6.00 18.54
N TRP A 96 -0.83 4.80 18.18
CA TRP A 96 0.37 4.60 17.36
C TRP A 96 0.01 4.61 15.89
N SER A 97 0.89 5.18 15.07
CA SER A 97 0.75 5.18 13.62
C SER A 97 2.11 5.10 12.96
N VAL A 98 2.13 4.54 11.76
CA VAL A 98 3.26 4.71 10.83
C VAL A 98 2.79 5.60 9.70
N SER A 99 3.63 6.47 9.17
CA SER A 99 3.31 7.29 8.01
C SER A 99 4.48 7.31 7.05
N ARG A 100 4.18 7.23 5.75
CA ARG A 100 5.17 7.37 4.70
C ARG A 100 5.15 8.81 4.20
N TRP A 101 6.32 9.43 4.12
CA TRP A 101 6.49 10.82 3.75
C TRP A 101 7.32 10.91 2.48
N SER A 102 6.79 11.62 1.47
CA SER A 102 7.52 11.99 0.26
C SER A 102 7.87 13.47 0.30
N SER A 103 9.13 13.81 0.03
CA SER A 103 9.47 15.17 -0.41
C SER A 103 9.16 15.25 -1.90
N GLY A 104 8.26 16.15 -2.30
CA GLY A 104 7.81 16.31 -3.68
C GLY A 104 8.92 16.15 -4.72
N PHE A 105 8.65 15.27 -5.68
CA PHE A 105 9.37 15.12 -6.93
C PHE A 105 9.42 16.47 -7.65
N GLY A 106 10.61 17.06 -7.81
CA GLY A 106 10.88 18.24 -8.64
C GLY A 106 10.17 19.54 -8.23
N ASP A 107 10.95 20.52 -7.75
CA ASP A 107 10.55 21.90 -7.47
C ASP A 107 9.47 22.14 -6.39
N GLY A 108 9.94 22.28 -5.14
CA GLY A 108 9.38 23.25 -4.20
C GLY A 108 8.22 22.79 -3.30
N SER A 109 8.57 22.48 -2.04
CA SER A 109 7.76 22.71 -0.83
C SER A 109 6.73 21.67 -0.35
N ALA A 110 6.14 20.81 -1.18
CA ALA A 110 5.13 19.86 -0.65
C ALA A 110 5.78 18.58 -0.08
N VAL A 111 6.06 18.58 1.22
CA VAL A 111 6.28 17.35 2.01
C VAL A 111 4.91 16.77 2.33
N THR A 112 4.51 15.71 1.64
CA THR A 112 3.22 15.04 1.84
C THR A 112 3.43 13.72 2.59
N GLY A 113 2.58 13.47 3.60
CA GLY A 113 2.59 12.25 4.39
C GLY A 113 1.26 11.53 4.25
N SER A 114 1.29 10.20 4.13
CA SER A 114 0.10 9.36 4.20
C SER A 114 0.18 8.45 5.43
N VAL A 115 -0.89 8.41 6.22
CA VAL A 115 -0.96 7.64 7.48
C VAL A 115 -1.30 6.19 7.15
N ASN A 116 -0.51 5.28 7.71
CA ASN A 116 -0.53 3.82 7.57
C ASN A 116 -0.42 3.33 6.11
N ASP A 117 0.08 4.16 5.21
CA ASP A 117 0.33 3.78 3.82
C ASP A 117 1.36 2.66 3.73
N GLY A 118 0.94 1.51 3.21
CA GLY A 118 1.75 0.27 3.16
C GLY A 118 1.99 -0.40 4.52
N ALA A 119 1.40 0.10 5.61
CA ALA A 119 1.58 -0.43 6.96
C ALA A 119 0.48 -1.43 7.33
N ARG A 120 0.88 -2.64 7.71
CA ARG A 120 0.05 -3.66 8.34
C ARG A 120 0.13 -3.51 9.87
N PRO A 121 -0.95 -3.12 10.57
CA PRO A 121 -1.00 -3.20 12.02
C PRO A 121 -1.00 -4.66 12.48
N MET A 122 -0.34 -4.94 13.60
CA MET A 122 -0.36 -6.28 14.19
C MET A 122 -1.71 -6.57 14.86
N ALA A 123 -2.17 -7.82 14.75
CA ALA A 123 -3.41 -8.25 15.40
C ALA A 123 -3.37 -8.00 16.91
N GLY A 124 -4.46 -7.47 17.46
CA GLY A 124 -4.57 -7.18 18.89
C GLY A 124 -3.83 -5.91 19.34
N ILE A 125 -3.24 -5.12 18.44
CA ILE A 125 -2.52 -3.88 18.78
C ILE A 125 -3.36 -2.94 19.66
N ALA A 126 -4.67 -2.81 19.42
CA ALA A 126 -5.53 -1.94 20.21
C ALA A 126 -5.58 -2.32 21.70
N ALA A 127 -5.37 -3.60 22.03
CA ALA A 127 -5.38 -4.10 23.39
C ALA A 127 -3.99 -4.13 24.05
N THR A 128 -2.91 -4.19 23.26
CA THR A 128 -1.54 -4.42 23.75
C THR A 128 -0.59 -3.25 23.55
N ALA A 129 -0.97 -2.25 22.75
CA ALA A 129 -0.11 -1.12 22.46
C ALA A 129 0.19 -0.32 23.75
N PRO A 130 1.46 -0.07 24.07
CA PRO A 130 1.82 0.70 25.24
C PRO A 130 1.44 2.17 25.05
N THR A 131 1.04 2.84 26.13
CA THR A 131 0.88 4.31 26.11
C THR A 131 2.24 5.00 26.01
N PHE A 132 2.27 6.24 25.51
CA PHE A 132 3.43 7.12 25.64
C PHE A 132 2.99 8.51 26.15
N ASN A 133 2.77 8.59 27.46
CA ASN A 133 2.36 9.82 28.15
C ASN A 133 3.58 10.60 28.66
N VAL A 134 3.36 11.87 29.01
CA VAL A 134 4.36 12.69 29.71
C VAL A 134 4.84 11.98 30.99
N GLY A 135 6.15 12.00 31.22
CA GLY A 135 6.84 11.30 32.30
C GLY A 135 7.10 9.81 32.03
N GLN A 136 6.62 9.25 30.91
CA GLN A 136 6.92 7.87 30.55
C GLN A 136 8.18 7.79 29.71
N ARG A 137 8.92 6.70 29.93
CA ARG A 137 10.07 6.26 29.12
C ARG A 137 9.69 5.04 28.30
N ARG A 138 10.08 5.03 27.03
CA ARG A 138 9.75 4.00 26.04
C ARG A 138 10.93 3.76 25.12
N VAL A 139 11.27 2.48 25.00
CA VAL A 139 12.15 1.96 23.97
C VAL A 139 11.34 1.81 22.68
N LEU A 140 11.76 2.51 21.62
CA LEU A 140 11.20 2.39 20.29
C LEU A 140 12.23 1.73 19.38
N ARG A 141 11.78 0.77 18.56
CA ARG A 141 12.67 0.01 17.68
C ARG A 141 12.11 -0.08 16.27
N CYS A 142 13.00 0.02 15.30
CA CYS A 142 12.78 -0.29 13.90
C CYS A 142 13.75 -1.41 13.48
N GLU A 143 13.20 -2.46 12.91
CA GLU A 143 13.94 -3.52 12.22
C GLU A 143 13.74 -3.34 10.72
N VAL A 144 14.77 -3.60 9.91
CA VAL A 144 14.69 -3.53 8.45
C VAL A 144 15.37 -4.74 7.85
N ILE A 145 14.63 -5.49 7.05
CA ILE A 145 15.18 -6.54 6.21
C ILE A 145 14.88 -6.24 4.75
N THR A 146 15.85 -6.51 3.88
CA THR A 146 15.82 -6.20 2.47
C THR A 146 15.58 -7.43 1.62
N GLY A 147 14.78 -7.27 0.57
CA GLY A 147 14.57 -8.32 -0.43
C GLY A 147 15.80 -8.53 -1.29
N ALA A 148 15.74 -9.52 -2.18
CA ALA A 148 16.81 -9.76 -3.14
C ALA A 148 17.20 -8.46 -3.86
N PRO A 149 18.50 -8.23 -4.11
CA PRO A 149 18.94 -7.09 -4.91
C PRO A 149 18.52 -7.25 -6.38
N ASP A 150 18.31 -6.12 -7.05
CA ASP A 150 18.20 -6.04 -8.49
C ASP A 150 19.56 -6.17 -9.18
N ALA A 151 19.58 -6.09 -10.51
CA ALA A 151 20.81 -6.21 -11.30
C ALA A 151 21.87 -5.14 -10.96
N ASN A 152 21.49 -4.05 -10.28
CA ASN A 152 22.38 -2.97 -9.84
C ASN A 152 22.77 -3.09 -8.36
N GLY A 153 22.40 -4.18 -7.68
CA GLY A 153 22.70 -4.37 -6.25
C GLY A 153 21.73 -3.65 -5.30
N VAL A 154 20.61 -3.11 -5.80
CA VAL A 154 19.64 -2.37 -5.00
C VAL A 154 18.48 -3.29 -4.62
N PRO A 155 18.11 -3.43 -3.33
CA PRO A 155 16.99 -4.28 -2.94
C PRO A 155 15.68 -3.95 -3.67
N TRP A 156 15.01 -4.95 -4.23
CA TRP A 156 13.72 -4.78 -4.90
C TRP A 156 12.63 -4.23 -3.98
N SER A 157 12.73 -4.55 -2.69
CA SER A 157 11.80 -4.13 -1.64
C SER A 157 12.46 -4.25 -0.26
N ARG A 158 11.77 -3.75 0.77
CA ARG A 158 12.13 -3.94 2.17
C ARG A 158 10.90 -4.19 3.02
N LEU A 159 11.12 -4.84 4.14
CA LEU A 159 10.17 -4.99 5.22
C LEU A 159 10.72 -4.24 6.43
N LEU A 160 9.98 -3.25 6.91
CA LEU A 160 10.26 -2.57 8.16
C LEU A 160 9.31 -3.12 9.24
N GLN A 161 9.81 -3.33 10.45
CA GLN A 161 8.99 -3.68 11.61
C GLN A 161 9.23 -2.68 12.74
N PHE A 162 8.15 -2.06 13.21
CA PHE A 162 8.17 -1.08 14.27
C PHE A 162 7.59 -1.65 15.57
N SER A 163 8.28 -1.40 16.67
CA SER A 163 7.84 -1.81 18.01
C SER A 163 8.05 -0.71 19.03
N ALA A 164 7.21 -0.74 20.07
CA ALA A 164 7.33 0.12 21.24
C ALA A 164 7.23 -0.72 22.51
N GLY A 165 8.16 -0.53 23.46
CA GLY A 165 8.18 -1.29 24.71
C GLY A 165 8.25 -2.81 24.51
N GLY A 166 8.90 -3.27 23.43
CA GLY A 166 8.99 -4.69 23.06
C GLY A 166 7.75 -5.25 22.35
N VAL A 167 6.67 -4.49 22.20
CA VAL A 167 5.46 -4.92 21.47
C VAL A 167 5.58 -4.52 20.01
N VAL A 168 5.52 -5.48 19.10
CA VAL A 168 5.48 -5.21 17.65
C VAL A 168 4.12 -4.61 17.28
N LEU A 169 4.15 -3.44 16.65
CA LEU A 169 2.95 -2.67 16.35
C LEU A 169 2.64 -2.67 14.85
N PHE A 170 3.64 -2.45 14.01
CA PHE A 170 3.45 -2.31 12.57
C PHE A 170 4.53 -3.02 11.78
N GLN A 171 4.13 -3.55 10.63
CA GLN A 171 5.02 -3.97 9.57
C GLN A 171 4.74 -3.16 8.31
N VAL A 172 5.78 -2.74 7.59
CA VAL A 172 5.66 -1.98 6.34
C VAL A 172 6.45 -2.68 5.26
N ALA A 173 5.77 -3.17 4.23
CA ALA A 173 6.43 -3.64 3.01
C ALA A 173 6.45 -2.50 2.00
N ASP A 174 7.64 -2.11 1.54
CA ASP A 174 7.78 -0.98 0.61
C ASP A 174 8.83 -1.26 -0.47
N ALA A 175 8.53 -0.81 -1.68
CA ALA A 175 9.38 -0.89 -2.86
C ALA A 175 9.69 0.49 -3.46
N THR A 176 9.35 1.58 -2.77
CA THR A 176 9.57 2.96 -3.17
C THR A 176 10.92 3.46 -2.66
N TYR A 177 11.16 3.38 -1.35
CA TYR A 177 12.43 3.80 -0.75
C TYR A 177 13.36 2.61 -0.66
N ARG A 178 14.22 2.42 -1.67
CA ARG A 178 15.14 1.27 -1.79
C ARG A 178 16.59 1.56 -1.40
N GLY A 179 16.94 2.84 -1.24
CA GLY A 179 18.28 3.28 -0.83
C GLY A 179 18.51 3.26 0.68
N LYS A 180 19.58 3.93 1.12
CA LYS A 180 19.94 4.05 2.53
C LYS A 180 18.82 4.62 3.41
N LEU A 181 18.79 4.23 4.67
CA LEU A 181 17.98 4.88 5.69
C LEU A 181 18.88 5.48 6.78
N VAL A 182 18.49 6.65 7.27
CA VAL A 182 19.13 7.36 8.37
C VAL A 182 18.11 7.46 9.50
N PRO A 183 18.32 6.76 10.62
CA PRO A 183 17.40 6.76 11.74
C PRO A 183 17.49 8.07 12.52
N GLY A 184 16.39 8.38 13.21
CA GLY A 184 16.31 9.55 14.06
C GLY A 184 15.13 9.50 15.02
N VAL A 185 15.19 10.36 16.03
CA VAL A 185 14.05 10.64 16.91
C VAL A 185 13.23 11.77 16.32
N PHE A 186 11.91 11.60 16.32
CA PHE A 186 10.93 12.58 15.88
C PHE A 186 10.21 13.21 17.07
N LEU A 187 9.98 14.51 17.00
CA LEU A 187 9.24 15.27 18.00
C LEU A 187 8.46 16.43 17.37
N TYR A 188 7.31 16.76 17.95
CA TYR A 188 6.48 17.90 17.55
C TYR A 188 5.89 18.59 18.79
N GLY A 189 6.20 19.87 18.96
CA GLY A 189 5.60 20.74 19.98
C GLY A 189 5.79 20.24 21.42
N ALA A 190 6.90 19.57 21.71
CA ALA A 190 7.14 18.85 22.95
C ALA A 190 8.64 18.86 23.31
N THR A 191 8.95 18.47 24.55
CA THR A 191 10.32 18.15 24.97
C THR A 191 10.44 16.68 25.30
N ALA A 192 11.58 16.09 24.96
CA ALA A 192 11.87 14.69 25.21
C ALA A 192 13.33 14.51 25.61
N ARG A 193 13.66 13.36 26.17
CA ARG A 193 15.04 12.97 26.49
C ARG A 193 15.35 11.64 25.85
N VAL A 194 16.48 11.55 25.15
CA VAL A 194 17.00 10.30 24.59
C VAL A 194 18.09 9.79 25.52
N HIS A 195 17.82 8.68 26.19
CA HIS A 195 18.72 8.07 27.18
C HIS A 195 19.75 7.14 26.54
N ALA A 196 19.38 6.47 25.45
CA ALA A 196 20.28 5.61 24.72
C ALA A 196 19.83 5.43 23.28
N ILE A 197 20.79 5.15 22.41
CA ILE A 197 20.55 4.63 21.06
C ILE A 197 21.38 3.38 20.84
N ALA A 198 20.84 2.47 20.05
CA ALA A 198 21.56 1.29 19.60
C ALA A 198 21.14 0.91 18.17
N GLY A 199 22.02 0.26 17.44
CA GLY A 199 21.73 -0.29 16.13
C GLY A 199 22.83 -1.23 15.67
N ASP A 200 22.47 -2.30 15.00
CA ASP A 200 23.43 -3.26 14.47
C ASP A 200 22.98 -3.84 13.13
N THR A 201 23.88 -4.58 12.49
CA THR A 201 23.62 -5.44 11.34
C THR A 201 24.06 -6.87 11.65
N PRO A 202 23.36 -7.91 11.16
CA PRO A 202 22.15 -7.86 10.36
C PRO A 202 20.90 -7.51 11.21
N SER A 203 19.75 -7.40 10.55
CA SER A 203 18.46 -7.33 11.27
C SER A 203 18.20 -8.60 12.10
N GLY A 204 17.46 -8.44 13.19
CA GLY A 204 16.96 -9.56 13.99
C GLY A 204 15.73 -10.25 13.38
N LEU A 205 15.20 -9.74 12.27
CA LEU A 205 14.09 -10.38 11.55
C LEU A 205 14.55 -11.69 10.88
N PRO A 206 13.67 -12.70 10.78
CA PRO A 206 13.94 -13.88 9.95
C PRO A 206 14.12 -13.48 8.49
N ALA A 207 14.62 -14.39 7.66
CA ALA A 207 14.83 -14.17 6.22
C ALA A 207 13.66 -13.45 5.54
N PHE A 208 13.99 -12.59 4.57
CA PHE A 208 13.00 -11.77 3.88
C PHE A 208 11.86 -12.65 3.35
N PRO A 209 10.58 -12.30 3.61
CA PRO A 209 9.47 -13.17 3.24
C PRO A 209 9.47 -13.42 1.72
N ALA A 210 9.45 -14.70 1.34
CA ALA A 210 9.48 -15.14 -0.06
C ALA A 210 8.31 -14.60 -0.91
N THR A 211 7.28 -14.09 -0.24
CA THR A 211 6.14 -13.40 -0.84
C THR A 211 6.14 -11.95 -0.39
N VAL A 212 6.54 -11.04 -1.29
CA VAL A 212 6.14 -9.64 -1.21
C VAL A 212 4.64 -9.64 -1.47
N ALA A 213 3.82 -9.57 -0.42
CA ALA A 213 2.38 -9.50 -0.58
C ALA A 213 2.07 -8.18 -1.31
N VAL A 214 1.85 -8.27 -2.62
CA VAL A 214 1.34 -7.16 -3.45
C VAL A 214 -0.10 -6.79 -3.05
N ASN A 215 -0.70 -7.54 -2.14
CA ASN A 215 -2.03 -7.31 -1.58
C ASN A 215 -1.94 -7.33 -0.05
N ALA A 216 -1.63 -6.18 0.56
CA ALA A 216 -1.53 -6.00 2.01
C ALA A 216 -2.90 -5.88 2.71
N ALA A 217 -3.99 -6.24 2.04
CA ALA A 217 -5.31 -6.37 2.64
C ALA A 217 -5.63 -7.85 2.86
N ASP A 218 -5.61 -8.24 4.14
CA ASP A 218 -6.25 -9.41 4.77
C ASP A 218 -5.88 -10.81 4.26
N ASP A 219 -5.15 -11.55 5.11
CA ASP A 219 -5.16 -13.02 5.30
C ASP A 219 -5.12 -13.95 4.08
N LEU A 220 -4.64 -13.48 2.94
CA LEU A 220 -4.31 -14.35 1.81
C LEU A 220 -3.02 -15.12 2.12
N LEU A 221 -3.18 -16.31 2.70
CA LEU A 221 -2.14 -17.32 2.71
C LEU A 221 -1.79 -17.67 1.25
N PRO A 222 -0.50 -17.81 0.91
CA PRO A 222 -0.14 -18.51 -0.31
C PRO A 222 -0.83 -19.86 -0.28
N LEU A 223 -1.52 -20.28 -1.35
CA LEU A 223 -1.75 -21.71 -1.54
C LEU A 223 -0.36 -22.32 -1.47
N ALA A 224 -0.09 -23.13 -0.43
CA ALA A 224 1.20 -23.74 -0.23
C ALA A 224 1.58 -24.44 -1.53
N GLY A 225 2.51 -23.83 -2.27
CA GLY A 225 3.07 -24.39 -3.48
C GLY A 225 3.89 -25.59 -3.06
N GLY A 226 3.25 -26.74 -2.91
CA GLY A 226 3.93 -28.02 -3.02
C GLY A 226 4.70 -28.05 -4.33
N PRO A 227 5.89 -28.64 -4.36
CA PRO A 227 6.69 -28.66 -5.57
C PRO A 227 5.88 -29.38 -6.66
N THR A 228 5.78 -28.73 -7.81
CA THR A 228 5.20 -29.22 -9.06
C THR A 228 3.67 -29.29 -9.11
N SER A 229 3.11 -28.48 -10.01
CA SER A 229 2.07 -28.83 -10.99
C SER A 229 1.45 -30.24 -10.90
N VAL A 230 0.68 -30.53 -9.85
CA VAL A 230 -0.26 -31.66 -9.81
C VAL A 230 -1.62 -31.10 -9.41
N LEU A 231 -2.61 -31.31 -10.29
CA LEU A 231 -4.01 -30.98 -10.01
C LEU A 231 -4.46 -31.72 -8.74
N PRO A 232 -5.11 -31.05 -7.77
CA PRO A 232 -5.61 -31.72 -6.58
C PRO A 232 -6.63 -32.79 -6.96
N ASP A 233 -6.56 -33.94 -6.29
CA ASP A 233 -7.51 -35.05 -6.39
C ASP A 233 -8.93 -34.55 -6.01
N PRO A 234 -9.95 -34.72 -6.88
CA PRO A 234 -11.32 -34.31 -6.59
C PRO A 234 -11.96 -35.00 -5.37
N ALA A 235 -11.33 -36.04 -4.81
CA ALA A 235 -11.80 -36.75 -3.63
C ALA A 235 -11.20 -36.26 -2.29
N SER A 236 -10.26 -35.31 -2.30
CA SER A 236 -9.62 -34.86 -1.04
C SER A 236 -10.55 -33.93 -0.24
N PRO A 237 -10.84 -34.21 1.05
CA PRO A 237 -11.65 -33.33 1.89
C PRO A 237 -10.78 -32.15 2.32
N ILE A 238 -10.68 -31.14 1.44
CA ILE A 238 -10.14 -29.84 1.82
C ILE A 238 -11.17 -29.22 2.75
N GLY A 239 -10.92 -29.32 4.06
CA GLY A 239 -11.74 -28.71 5.10
C GLY A 239 -11.69 -27.20 5.01
N VAL A 240 -12.46 -26.63 4.08
CA VAL A 240 -12.74 -25.20 4.04
C VAL A 240 -13.78 -24.94 5.12
N ALA A 241 -13.33 -24.47 6.29
CA ALA A 241 -14.22 -23.74 7.17
C ALA A 241 -14.58 -22.46 6.43
N ALA A 242 -15.79 -22.43 5.88
CA ALA A 242 -16.34 -21.25 5.26
C ALA A 242 -16.66 -20.23 6.36
N ASP A 243 -15.67 -19.40 6.73
CA ASP A 243 -15.97 -18.11 7.35
C ASP A 243 -16.43 -17.16 6.24
N CYS A 244 -17.75 -17.22 6.04
CA CYS A 244 -18.53 -16.48 5.05
C CYS A 244 -18.62 -14.98 5.38
N ASP A 245 -17.50 -14.26 5.43
CA ASP A 245 -17.53 -12.80 5.64
C ASP A 245 -16.82 -11.96 4.56
N LEU A 246 -16.30 -12.60 3.50
CA LEU A 246 -15.90 -11.91 2.27
C LEU A 246 -17.10 -11.40 1.45
N MET A 247 -18.34 -11.55 1.94
CA MET A 247 -19.57 -11.07 1.31
C MET A 247 -19.95 -9.63 1.64
N ARG A 248 -19.14 -8.87 2.42
CA ARG A 248 -19.54 -7.52 2.88
C ARG A 248 -18.58 -6.35 2.68
N ARG A 249 -17.46 -6.51 1.95
CA ARG A 249 -16.72 -5.34 1.43
C ARG A 249 -17.19 -4.96 0.02
N ASN A 250 -18.44 -4.53 0.02
CA ASN A 250 -18.92 -3.35 -0.67
C ASN A 250 -17.86 -2.56 -1.50
N SER A 251 -17.96 -2.68 -2.82
CA SER A 251 -17.41 -1.74 -3.82
C SER A 251 -17.68 -0.27 -3.42
N PRO A 252 -16.91 0.73 -3.88
CA PRO A 252 -17.24 2.16 -3.74
C PRO A 252 -18.67 2.51 -4.22
N ALA A 253 -19.33 1.63 -4.98
CA ALA A 253 -20.73 1.73 -5.38
C ALA A 253 -21.76 1.34 -4.31
N SER A 254 -21.35 0.86 -3.14
CA SER A 254 -22.28 0.16 -2.22
C SER A 254 -23.02 1.09 -1.27
N ASP A 255 -22.45 2.25 -0.95
CA ASP A 255 -23.17 3.31 -0.22
C ASP A 255 -24.22 3.98 -1.12
N LEU A 256 -24.12 3.75 -2.43
CA LEU A 256 -24.99 4.31 -3.45
C LEU A 256 -26.11 3.35 -3.86
N TRP A 257 -26.01 2.05 -3.52
CA TRP A 257 -26.96 1.00 -3.92
C TRP A 257 -28.41 1.27 -3.51
N ASN A 258 -28.60 2.05 -2.44
CA ASN A 258 -29.91 2.45 -1.93
C ASN A 258 -30.38 3.82 -2.45
N ARG A 259 -29.60 4.49 -3.32
CA ARG A 259 -29.98 5.78 -3.91
C ARG A 259 -30.98 5.55 -5.04
N PRO A 260 -32.17 6.16 -4.98
CA PRO A 260 -33.08 6.20 -6.12
C PRO A 260 -32.50 7.14 -7.20
N GLY A 261 -32.30 6.63 -8.42
CA GLY A 261 -31.79 7.37 -9.58
C GLY A 261 -30.36 6.98 -9.98
N GLY A 262 -30.09 6.99 -11.30
CA GLY A 262 -28.85 6.50 -11.91
C GLY A 262 -27.59 7.29 -11.52
N TYR A 263 -26.45 6.63 -11.57
CA TYR A 263 -25.12 7.21 -11.30
C TYR A 263 -24.57 7.95 -12.52
N ASP A 264 -23.80 9.02 -12.29
CA ASP A 264 -23.11 9.74 -13.36
C ASP A 264 -21.98 8.90 -13.95
N HIS A 265 -22.00 8.74 -15.28
CA HIS A 265 -21.04 7.96 -16.06
C HIS A 265 -19.81 8.79 -16.43
N ASP A 266 -18.70 8.63 -15.70
CA ASP A 266 -17.38 9.02 -16.20
C ASP A 266 -16.50 7.76 -16.31
N PHE A 267 -16.37 7.22 -17.53
CA PHE A 267 -15.64 6.00 -17.81
C PHE A 267 -14.23 6.28 -18.36
N HIS A 268 -13.22 5.63 -17.77
CA HIS A 268 -11.85 5.62 -18.27
C HIS A 268 -11.57 4.30 -19.03
N PRO A 269 -11.08 4.36 -20.28
CA PRO A 269 -10.72 3.15 -21.03
C PRO A 269 -9.58 2.39 -20.33
N ILE A 270 -9.77 1.08 -20.11
CA ILE A 270 -8.74 0.20 -19.55
C ILE A 270 -7.76 -0.17 -20.66
N GLN A 271 -6.47 0.13 -20.47
CA GLN A 271 -5.41 -0.20 -21.41
C GLN A 271 -5.25 -1.73 -21.58
N SER A 272 -5.01 -2.16 -22.82
CA SER A 272 -4.81 -3.57 -23.21
C SER A 272 -3.77 -4.29 -22.34
N GLY A 273 -4.16 -5.45 -21.78
CA GLY A 273 -3.29 -6.32 -20.99
C GLY A 273 -3.75 -6.62 -19.55
N ARG A 274 -4.76 -5.92 -19.03
CA ARG A 274 -5.39 -6.26 -17.74
C ARG A 274 -6.65 -7.09 -17.97
N LYS A 275 -6.72 -8.29 -17.37
CA LYS A 275 -7.93 -9.13 -17.39
C LYS A 275 -9.00 -8.48 -16.50
N ASP A 276 -10.20 -8.29 -17.06
CA ASP A 276 -11.38 -7.89 -16.32
C ASP A 276 -11.77 -9.03 -15.35
N ILE A 277 -11.53 -8.86 -14.05
CA ILE A 277 -11.75 -9.92 -13.06
C ILE A 277 -13.22 -10.32 -12.87
N HIS A 278 -14.17 -9.52 -13.38
CA HIS A 278 -15.61 -9.73 -13.19
C HIS A 278 -16.28 -10.36 -14.40
N PHE A 279 -15.77 -10.06 -15.60
CA PHE A 279 -16.39 -10.49 -16.86
C PHE A 279 -15.45 -11.26 -17.78
N SER A 280 -14.17 -11.44 -17.41
CA SER A 280 -13.23 -12.23 -18.21
C SER A 280 -13.49 -13.73 -18.10
N GLY A 281 -13.36 -14.44 -19.22
CA GLY A 281 -13.43 -15.90 -19.29
C GLY A 281 -12.80 -16.44 -20.57
N HIS A 282 -13.10 -17.69 -20.91
CA HIS A 282 -12.64 -18.33 -22.16
C HIS A 282 -13.72 -18.32 -23.25
N GLY A 283 -14.64 -17.36 -23.20
CA GLY A 283 -15.75 -17.25 -24.13
C GLY A 283 -15.52 -16.22 -25.25
N VAL A 284 -16.27 -16.38 -26.33
CA VAL A 284 -16.33 -15.49 -27.49
C VAL A 284 -17.77 -15.16 -27.84
N ILE A 285 -18.04 -13.89 -28.13
CA ILE A 285 -19.27 -13.47 -28.81
C ILE A 285 -18.87 -12.76 -30.11
N ALA A 286 -19.35 -13.27 -31.23
CA ALA A 286 -19.12 -12.70 -32.55
C ALA A 286 -20.45 -12.56 -33.30
N GLY A 287 -20.53 -11.61 -34.20
CA GLY A 287 -21.72 -11.39 -35.02
C GLY A 287 -21.47 -10.42 -36.15
N THR A 288 -22.55 -9.99 -36.81
CA THR A 288 -22.47 -9.01 -37.90
C THR A 288 -23.48 -7.88 -37.71
N VAL A 289 -23.11 -6.69 -38.18
CA VAL A 289 -23.98 -5.52 -38.28
C VAL A 289 -24.21 -5.23 -39.76
N LYS A 290 -25.45 -5.36 -40.20
CA LYS A 290 -25.84 -5.15 -41.61
C LYS A 290 -27.15 -4.39 -41.70
N GLU A 291 -27.26 -3.56 -42.74
CA GLU A 291 -28.50 -2.97 -43.19
C GLU A 291 -29.28 -4.02 -43.98
N LYS A 292 -30.57 -4.19 -43.64
CA LYS A 292 -31.43 -5.16 -44.32
C LYS A 292 -31.67 -4.74 -45.78
N GLY A 293 -31.33 -5.61 -46.72
CA GLY A 293 -31.41 -5.33 -48.15
C GLY A 293 -31.47 -6.61 -49.00
N GLN A 294 -31.21 -6.47 -50.30
CA GLN A 294 -31.03 -7.59 -51.22
C GLN A 294 -29.80 -7.32 -52.12
N PRO A 295 -28.58 -7.72 -51.70
CA PRO A 295 -28.22 -8.38 -50.43
C PRO A 295 -28.16 -7.41 -49.22
N ASP A 296 -28.10 -7.95 -48.01
CA ASP A 296 -27.82 -7.17 -46.80
C ASP A 296 -26.46 -6.47 -46.89
N GLN A 297 -26.42 -5.17 -46.61
CA GLN A 297 -25.21 -4.36 -46.75
C GLN A 297 -24.46 -4.27 -45.43
N PRO A 298 -23.14 -4.57 -45.39
CA PRO A 298 -22.36 -4.48 -44.16
C PRO A 298 -22.20 -3.04 -43.69
N LEU A 299 -22.25 -2.86 -42.37
CA LEU A 299 -22.15 -1.57 -41.73
C LEU A 299 -21.04 -1.56 -40.68
N VAL A 300 -20.15 -0.56 -40.76
CA VAL A 300 -19.17 -0.22 -39.70
C VAL A 300 -19.91 0.54 -38.61
N ARG A 301 -20.05 -0.05 -37.43
CA ARG A 301 -20.85 0.46 -36.32
C ARG A 301 -20.16 0.20 -35.00
N ARG A 302 -20.46 1.06 -34.03
CA ARG A 302 -20.02 0.88 -32.66
C ARG A 302 -20.90 -0.17 -32.01
N VAL A 303 -20.29 -1.23 -31.51
CA VAL A 303 -20.97 -2.37 -30.90
C VAL A 303 -20.54 -2.45 -29.44
N GLN A 304 -21.52 -2.56 -28.55
CA GLN A 304 -21.36 -2.64 -27.11
C GLN A 304 -21.90 -3.96 -26.61
N ILE A 305 -21.26 -4.56 -25.62
CA ILE A 305 -21.75 -5.76 -24.92
C ILE A 305 -22.03 -5.41 -23.46
N ILE A 306 -23.19 -5.80 -22.97
CA ILE A 306 -23.72 -5.50 -21.64
C ILE A 306 -23.97 -6.82 -20.91
N SER A 307 -23.51 -6.95 -19.67
CA SER A 307 -23.85 -8.11 -18.83
C SER A 307 -25.32 -7.99 -18.40
N GLU A 308 -26.14 -9.01 -18.63
CA GLU A 308 -27.56 -8.99 -18.24
C GLU A 308 -27.75 -9.17 -16.74
N ASN A 309 -26.84 -9.91 -16.11
CA ASN A 309 -26.88 -10.14 -14.66
C ASN A 309 -26.57 -8.87 -13.88
N ALA A 310 -25.60 -8.08 -14.37
CA ALA A 310 -25.12 -6.88 -13.69
C ALA A 310 -25.66 -5.58 -14.30
N ASN A 311 -26.26 -5.63 -15.49
CA ASN A 311 -26.69 -4.47 -16.29
C ASN A 311 -25.59 -3.42 -16.49
N VAL A 312 -24.34 -3.87 -16.68
CA VAL A 312 -23.19 -2.99 -16.92
C VAL A 312 -22.59 -3.23 -18.30
N LEU A 313 -22.06 -2.16 -18.90
CA LEU A 313 -21.25 -2.26 -20.12
C LEU A 313 -19.96 -3.02 -19.80
N VAL A 314 -19.70 -4.08 -20.56
CA VAL A 314 -18.56 -4.99 -20.39
C VAL A 314 -17.44 -4.64 -21.36
N ALA A 315 -17.78 -4.39 -22.63
CA ALA A 315 -16.79 -4.00 -23.64
C ALA A 315 -17.45 -3.23 -24.80
N GLU A 316 -16.61 -2.55 -25.57
CA GLU A 316 -16.99 -1.88 -26.81
C GLU A 316 -16.00 -2.24 -27.91
N THR A 317 -16.50 -2.39 -29.13
CA THR A 317 -15.68 -2.55 -30.35
C THR A 317 -16.37 -1.89 -31.54
N TRP A 318 -15.68 -1.87 -32.68
CA TRP A 318 -16.28 -1.49 -33.96
C TRP A 318 -16.44 -2.73 -34.83
N SER A 319 -17.55 -2.83 -35.54
CA SER A 319 -17.65 -3.78 -36.65
C SER A 319 -16.74 -3.35 -37.81
N ASP A 320 -16.17 -4.31 -38.51
CA ASP A 320 -15.26 -4.08 -39.64
C ASP A 320 -16.00 -3.69 -40.94
N ALA A 321 -15.26 -3.52 -42.03
CA ALA A 321 -15.82 -3.17 -43.35
C ALA A 321 -16.77 -4.23 -43.92
N ALA A 322 -16.67 -5.49 -43.46
CA ALA A 322 -17.59 -6.57 -43.79
C ALA A 322 -18.73 -6.71 -42.75
N GLY A 323 -18.79 -5.81 -41.78
CA GLY A 323 -19.80 -5.74 -40.73
C GLY A 323 -19.52 -6.69 -39.56
N ASN A 324 -18.40 -7.39 -39.51
CA ASN A 324 -18.13 -8.36 -38.44
C ASN A 324 -17.65 -7.67 -37.17
N TYR A 325 -18.12 -8.11 -36.01
CA TYR A 325 -17.58 -7.73 -34.71
C TYR A 325 -17.26 -8.98 -33.89
N ARG A 326 -16.30 -8.84 -32.95
CA ARG A 326 -15.88 -9.92 -32.06
C ARG A 326 -15.50 -9.37 -30.68
N PHE A 327 -15.97 -10.04 -29.65
CA PHE A 327 -15.54 -9.90 -28.26
C PHE A 327 -14.93 -11.21 -27.80
N GLU A 328 -13.74 -11.14 -27.23
CA GLU A 328 -12.98 -12.29 -26.77
C GLU A 328 -12.75 -12.21 -25.28
N PHE A 329 -12.44 -13.37 -24.71
CA PHE A 329 -12.11 -13.55 -23.31
C PHE A 329 -13.26 -13.14 -22.38
N ILE A 330 -14.49 -13.51 -22.72
CA ILE A 330 -15.71 -13.21 -21.95
C ILE A 330 -16.17 -14.44 -21.14
N ASP A 331 -16.81 -14.27 -19.99
CA ASP A 331 -17.31 -15.38 -19.16
C ASP A 331 -18.45 -16.20 -19.82
N PRO A 332 -18.21 -17.48 -20.21
CA PRO A 332 -19.21 -18.31 -20.89
C PRO A 332 -20.37 -18.76 -20.00
N ALA A 333 -20.30 -18.53 -18.68
CA ALA A 333 -21.39 -18.85 -17.75
C ALA A 333 -22.49 -17.77 -17.73
N GLN A 334 -22.20 -16.55 -18.18
CA GLN A 334 -23.13 -15.42 -18.13
C GLN A 334 -24.03 -15.30 -19.37
N ARG A 335 -24.93 -14.32 -19.33
CA ARG A 335 -25.71 -13.86 -20.47
C ARG A 335 -25.41 -12.39 -20.74
N TYR A 336 -25.41 -12.05 -22.03
CA TYR A 336 -25.06 -10.73 -22.48
C TYR A 336 -26.06 -10.21 -23.51
N THR A 337 -26.27 -8.91 -23.45
CA THR A 337 -26.96 -8.15 -24.48
C THR A 337 -25.92 -7.41 -25.32
N VAL A 338 -25.97 -7.56 -26.64
CA VAL A 338 -25.16 -6.78 -27.59
C VAL A 338 -26.02 -5.69 -28.21
N VAL A 339 -25.52 -4.46 -28.19
CA VAL A 339 -26.18 -3.29 -28.78
C VAL A 339 -25.29 -2.68 -29.85
N SER A 340 -25.83 -2.48 -31.05
CA SER A 340 -25.15 -1.75 -32.13
C SER A 340 -25.73 -0.35 -32.26
N TYR A 341 -24.86 0.67 -32.29
CA TYR A 341 -25.24 2.07 -32.43
C TYR A 341 -24.83 2.62 -33.79
N ASP A 342 -25.78 3.31 -34.43
CA ASP A 342 -25.50 4.05 -35.66
C ASP A 342 -24.92 5.44 -35.38
N TYR A 343 -23.61 5.56 -35.56
CA TYR A 343 -22.90 6.84 -35.38
C TYR A 343 -23.32 7.90 -36.41
N LYS A 344 -23.98 7.50 -37.52
CA LYS A 344 -24.55 8.42 -38.52
C LYS A 344 -25.97 8.88 -38.17
N HIS A 345 -26.58 8.30 -37.14
CA HIS A 345 -27.95 8.60 -36.71
C HIS A 345 -29.05 8.44 -37.79
N LEU A 346 -28.81 7.59 -38.79
CA LEU A 346 -29.78 7.18 -39.81
C LEU A 346 -30.70 6.06 -39.28
N TYR A 347 -30.17 5.18 -38.44
CA TYR A 347 -30.87 4.04 -37.87
C TYR A 347 -30.91 4.08 -36.34
N ARG A 348 -31.96 3.48 -35.76
CA ARG A 348 -32.01 3.22 -34.32
C ARG A 348 -31.06 2.09 -33.96
N ALA A 349 -30.71 2.00 -32.67
CA ALA A 349 -29.89 0.92 -32.17
C ALA A 349 -30.57 -0.45 -32.36
N VAL A 350 -29.78 -1.47 -32.71
CA VAL A 350 -30.25 -2.86 -32.81
C VAL A 350 -29.66 -3.65 -31.66
N ILE A 351 -30.50 -4.44 -31.00
CA ILE A 351 -30.20 -5.17 -29.77
C ILE A 351 -30.36 -6.67 -30.02
N ALA A 352 -29.39 -7.45 -29.55
CA ALA A 352 -29.47 -8.91 -29.45
C ALA A 352 -29.23 -9.31 -27.99
N ASP A 353 -30.25 -9.82 -27.32
CA ASP A 353 -30.24 -10.21 -25.91
C ASP A 353 -30.13 -11.74 -25.72
N ASN A 354 -29.94 -12.15 -24.47
CA ASN A 354 -29.76 -13.52 -24.01
C ASN A 354 -28.64 -14.28 -24.73
N LEU A 355 -27.58 -13.56 -25.12
CA LEU A 355 -26.44 -14.17 -25.80
C LEU A 355 -25.56 -14.92 -24.80
N LYS A 356 -25.26 -16.18 -25.11
CA LYS A 356 -24.30 -16.99 -24.37
C LYS A 356 -23.00 -17.07 -25.17
N PRO A 357 -21.84 -16.73 -24.59
CA PRO A 357 -20.57 -16.88 -25.28
C PRO A 357 -20.29 -18.35 -25.63
N GLU A 358 -19.75 -18.56 -26.83
CA GLU A 358 -19.19 -19.85 -27.23
C GLU A 358 -17.78 -20.00 -26.64
N LEU A 359 -17.26 -21.21 -26.52
CA LEU A 359 -15.88 -21.40 -26.06
C LEU A 359 -14.91 -20.94 -27.17
N LEU A 360 -13.87 -20.21 -26.77
CA LEU A 360 -12.75 -19.90 -27.64
C LEU A 360 -12.09 -21.23 -28.11
N PRO A 361 -11.84 -21.39 -29.43
CA PRO A 361 -11.14 -22.56 -29.97
C PRO A 361 -9.73 -22.76 -29.42
#